data_AF-A0A0R1EZI4-F1
#
_entry.id   AF-A0A0R1EZI4-F1
#
_cell.length_a   1.000
_cell.length_b   1.000
_cell.length_c   1.000
_cell.angle_alpha   90.00
_cell.angle_beta   90.00
_cell.angle_gamma   90.00
#
_symmetry.space_group_name_H-M   'P 1'
#
loop_
_entity.id
_entity.type
_entity.pdbx_description
1 polymer ?
#
loop_
_entity_poly.entity_id
_entity_poly.type
_entity_poly.pdbx_seq_one_letter_code
_entity_poly.pdbx_strand_id
1 'polypeptide(L)' 'MFTSTKPINDYELLQQFKGFLTDHKAQIKDYPDLETYVANAHAGFYFTPLQTDKIPARYNRVIRQLTSSDYQQLAKMLQL' A
#
# COMPACT_ATOMS: atom_id res chain seq x y z
N MET A 1 20.94 -5.61 22.99
CA MET A 1 19.97 -4.57 22.60
C MET A 1 18.74 -5.27 22.06
N PHE A 2 17.72 -5.45 22.90
CA PHE A 2 16.43 -5.94 22.44
C PHE A 2 15.74 -4.76 21.75
N THR A 3 15.73 -4.72 20.42
CA THR A 3 14.82 -3.83 19.69
C THR A 3 13.42 -4.31 20.05
N SER A 4 12.83 -3.66 21.05
CA SER A 4 11.47 -3.92 21.49
C SER A 4 10.57 -3.60 20.30
N THR A 5 10.25 -4.62 19.50
CA THR A 5 9.32 -4.50 18.38
C THR A 5 7.97 -4.25 19.03
N LYS A 6 7.68 -2.96 19.28
CA LYS A 6 6.39 -2.50 19.77
C LYS A 6 5.33 -3.20 18.92
N PRO A 7 4.33 -3.86 19.51
CA PRO A 7 3.25 -4.43 18.72
C PRO A 7 2.59 -3.27 17.97
N ILE A 8 2.86 -3.17 16.67
CA ILE A 8 2.28 -2.15 15.81
C ILE A 8 0.79 -2.48 15.75
N ASN A 9 -0.03 -1.58 16.28
CA ASN A 9 -1.48 -1.75 16.26
C ASN A 9 -1.99 -1.62 14.81
N ASP A 10 -3.14 -2.20 14.49
CA ASP A 10 -3.74 -2.17 13.15
C ASP A 10 -3.92 -0.72 12.64
N TYR A 11 -4.22 0.21 13.55
CA TYR A 11 -4.28 1.65 13.25
C TYR A 11 -2.92 2.26 12.86
N GLU A 12 -1.86 1.95 13.59
CA GLU A 12 -0.50 2.42 13.27
C GLU A 12 -0.01 1.82 11.95
N LEU A 13 -0.35 0.56 11.69
CA LEU A 13 -0.01 -0.13 10.46
C LEU A 13 -0.72 0.52 9.25
N LEU A 14 -2.00 0.91 9.40
CA LEU A 14 -2.73 1.66 8.39
C LEU A 14 -2.11 3.04 8.15
N GLN A 15 -1.69 3.75 9.19
CA GLN A 15 -1.02 5.05 9.04
C GLN A 15 0.32 4.92 8.31
N GLN A 16 1.13 3.91 8.66
CA GLN A 16 2.36 3.61 7.95
C GLN A 16 2.10 3.22 6.49
N PHE A 17 1.01 2.49 6.21
CA PHE A 17 0.62 2.14 4.85
C PHE A 17 0.22 3.37 4.03
N LYS A 18 -0.54 4.31 4.63
CA LYS A 18 -0.86 5.61 3.98
C LYS A 18 0.40 6.41 3.66
N GLY A 19 1.37 6.45 4.58
CA GLY A 19 2.67 7.08 4.32
C GLY A 19 3.38 6.44 3.14
N PHE A 20 3.45 5.11 3.12
CA PHE A 20 4.01 4.36 2.00
C PHE A 20 3.32 4.69 0.66
N LEU A 21 1.98 4.71 0.61
CA LEU A 21 1.25 5.08 -0.60
C LEU A 21 1.51 6.52 -1.04
N THR A 22 1.72 7.44 -0.09
CA THR A 22 2.06 8.85 -0.39
C THR A 22 3.45 8.95 -1.02
N ASP A 23 4.43 8.22 -0.49
CA ASP A 23 5.79 8.20 -1.04
C ASP A 23 5.81 7.60 -2.44
N HIS A 24 4.94 6.61 -2.71
CA HIS A 24 4.81 5.93 -4.00
C HIS A 24 3.75 6.57 -4.91
N LYS A 25 3.28 7.79 -4.58
CA LYS A 25 2.24 8.49 -5.33
C LYS A 25 2.55 8.61 -6.82
N ALA A 26 3.81 8.85 -7.16
CA ALA A 26 4.25 8.94 -8.55
C ALA A 26 4.04 7.62 -9.30
N GLN A 27 4.39 6.49 -8.68
CA GLN A 27 4.18 5.16 -9.28
C GLN A 27 2.69 4.83 -9.39
N ILE A 28 1.89 5.17 -8.38
CA ILE A 28 0.44 4.88 -8.39
C ILE A 28 -0.27 5.63 -9.54
N LYS A 29 0.18 6.84 -9.88
CA LYS A 29 -0.37 7.61 -11.01
C LYS A 29 -0.18 6.95 -12.38
N ASP A 30 0.79 6.05 -12.51
CA ASP A 30 0.99 5.28 -13.74
C ASP A 30 -0.02 4.11 -13.86
N TYR A 31 -0.82 3.87 -12.81
CA TYR A 31 -1.89 2.88 -12.78
C TYR A 31 -3.27 3.54 -12.92
N PRO A 32 -4.26 2.81 -13.46
CA PRO A 32 -5.62 3.32 -13.57
C PRO A 32 -6.26 3.57 -12.20
N ASP A 33 -5.95 2.73 -11.21
CA ASP A 33 -6.53 2.79 -9.87
C ASP A 33 -5.53 2.32 -8.80
N LEU A 34 -5.69 2.84 -7.57
CA LEU A 34 -4.90 2.42 -6.41
C LEU A 34 -4.99 0.91 -6.14
N GLU A 35 -6.18 0.33 -6.32
CA GLU A 35 -6.41 -1.11 -6.13
C GLU A 35 -5.57 -1.92 -7.11
N THR A 36 -5.47 -1.50 -8.38
CA THR A 36 -4.64 -2.14 -9.40
C THR A 36 -3.15 -2.02 -9.06
N TYR A 37 -2.70 -0.86 -8.60
CA TYR A 37 -1.33 -0.69 -8.09
C TYR A 37 -1.04 -1.66 -6.94
N VAL A 38 -1.90 -1.67 -5.91
CA VAL A 38 -1.71 -2.51 -4.73
C VAL A 38 -1.76 -3.99 -5.10
N ALA A 39 -2.68 -4.41 -5.97
CA ALA A 39 -2.76 -5.79 -6.44
C ALA A 39 -1.48 -6.22 -7.16
N ASN A 40 -0.93 -5.39 -8.06
CA ASN A 40 0.32 -5.69 -8.76
C ASN A 40 1.53 -5.71 -7.80
N ALA A 41 1.68 -4.67 -6.97
CA ALA A 41 2.78 -4.54 -6.03
C ALA A 41 2.75 -5.58 -4.90
N HIS A 42 1.55 -6.08 -4.54
CA HIS A 42 1.35 -7.16 -3.57
C HIS A 42 1.55 -8.55 -4.20
N ALA A 43 0.99 -8.79 -5.39
CA ALA A 43 1.12 -10.07 -6.08
C ALA A 43 2.56 -10.35 -6.54
N GLY A 44 3.42 -9.32 -6.59
CA GLY A 44 4.81 -9.45 -7.04
C GLY A 44 4.90 -9.91 -8.50
N PHE A 45 3.82 -9.71 -9.27
CA PHE A 45 3.77 -10.07 -10.68
C PHE A 45 4.54 -9.02 -11.48
N TYR A 46 5.70 -9.42 -12.00
CA TYR A 46 6.63 -8.67 -12.85
C TYR A 46 6.07 -8.31 -14.24
N PHE A 47 4.74 -8.33 -14.44
CA PHE A 47 4.13 -8.14 -15.75
C PHE A 47 3.72 -6.70 -16.06
N THR A 48 4.13 -5.74 -15.23
CA THR A 48 4.13 -4.32 -15.60
C THR A 48 5.55 -3.87 -15.96
N PRO A 49 5.76 -3.21 -17.11
CA PRO A 49 7.07 -2.70 -17.52
C PRO A 49 7.59 -1.56 -16.62
N LEU A 50 6.76 -1.07 -15.69
CA LEU A 50 7.10 -0.09 -14.68
C LEU A 50 7.72 -0.80 -13.48
N GLN A 51 8.86 -0.30 -13.00
CA GLN A 51 9.53 -0.76 -11.78
C GLN A 51 8.66 -0.42 -10.57
N THR A 52 7.63 -1.23 -10.31
CA THR A 52 6.76 -1.07 -9.15
C THR A 52 7.49 -1.55 -7.92
N ASP A 53 7.68 -0.68 -6.94
CA ASP A 53 8.27 -1.08 -5.67
C ASP A 53 7.34 -2.07 -4.97
N LYS A 54 7.91 -3.19 -4.53
CA LYS A 54 7.15 -4.26 -3.88
C LYS A 54 6.62 -3.76 -2.54
N ILE A 55 5.31 -3.93 -2.30
CA ILE A 55 4.75 -3.58 -0.99
C ILE A 55 5.33 -4.52 0.08
N PRO A 56 5.88 -3.97 1.18
CA PRO A 56 6.39 -4.80 2.27
C PRO A 56 5.31 -5.72 2.86
N ALA A 57 5.66 -6.98 3.11
CA ALA A 57 4.73 -8.00 3.61
C ALA A 57 4.06 -7.64 4.95
N ARG A 58 4.65 -6.73 5.74
CA ARG A 58 4.05 -6.19 6.96
C ARG A 58 2.68 -5.54 6.71
N TYR A 59 2.44 -5.01 5.52
CA TYR A 59 1.17 -4.37 5.17
C TYR A 59 0.11 -5.35 4.65
N ASN A 60 0.44 -6.64 4.44
CA ASN A 60 -0.51 -7.63 3.93
C ASN A 60 -1.77 -7.73 4.79
N ARG A 61 -1.64 -7.54 6.10
CA ARG A 61 -2.79 -7.54 7.02
C ARG A 61 -3.75 -6.39 6.74
N VAL A 62 -3.23 -5.18 6.50
CA VAL A 62 -4.03 -4.00 6.15
C VAL A 62 -4.65 -4.20 4.76
N ILE A 63 -3.86 -4.61 3.78
CA ILE A 63 -4.32 -4.83 2.40
C ILE A 63 -5.48 -5.83 2.34
N ARG A 64 -5.41 -6.90 3.15
CA ARG A 64 -6.49 -7.90 3.27
C ARG A 64 -7.75 -7.38 3.96
N GLN A 65 -7.63 -6.37 4.81
CA GLN A 65 -8.76 -5.76 5.51
C GLN A 65 -9.41 -4.65 4.68
N LEU A 66 -8.66 -4.02 3.76
CA LEU A 66 -9.16 -2.98 2.89
C LEU A 66 -10.08 -3.57 1.81
N THR A 67 -11.26 -2.97 1.68
CA THR A 67 -12.19 -3.24 0.59
C THR A 67 -11.94 -2.30 -0.59
N SER A 68 -12.51 -2.59 -1.76
CA SER A 68 -12.44 -1.70 -2.93
C SER A 68 -12.96 -0.28 -2.62
N SER A 69 -13.96 -0.15 -1.74
CA SER A 69 -14.46 1.15 -1.27
C SER A 69 -13.40 1.90 -0.44
N ASP A 70 -12.68 1.19 0.42
CA ASP A 70 -11.60 1.80 1.22
C ASP A 70 -10.45 2.27 0.32
N TYR A 71 -10.10 1.51 -0.74
CA TYR A 71 -9.11 1.94 -1.72
C TYR A 71 -9.55 3.22 -2.45
N GLN A 72 -10.81 3.34 -2.83
CA GLN A 72 -11.32 4.58 -3.43
C GLN A 72 -11.28 5.76 -2.45
N GLN A 73 -11.61 5.54 -1.17
CA GLN A 73 -11.50 6.57 -0.15
C GLN A 73 -10.05 7.00 0.07
N LEU A 74 -9.13 6.04 0.13
CA LEU A 74 -7.70 6.29 0.23
C LEU A 74 -7.17 7.07 -0.98
N ALA A 75 -7.55 6.68 -2.19
CA ALA A 75 -7.17 7.39 -3.41
C ALA A 75 -7.65 8.84 -3.39
N LYS A 76 -8.93 9.07 -3.03
CA LYS A 76 -9.49 10.42 -2.86
C LYS A 76 -8.76 11.24 -1.79
N MET A 77 -8.49 10.65 -0.62
CA MET A 77 -7.75 11.32 0.46
C MET A 77 -6.33 11.69 0.05
N LEU A 78 -5.66 10.81 -0.71
CA LEU A 78 -4.28 10.98 -1.16
C LEU A 78 -4.19 11.82 -2.45
N GLN A 79 -5.32 12.24 -3.02
CA GLN A 79 -5.41 12.93 -4.31
C GLN A 79 -4.65 12.18 -5.41
N LEU A 80 -4.87 10.87 -5.45
CA LEU A 80 -4.35 9.93 -6.44
C LEU A 80 -5.30 9.87 -7.63
#